data_AF-A0A1F9X0U2-F1
#
_entry.id   AF-A0A1F9X0U2-F1
#
_cell.length_a   1.000
_cell.length_b   1.000
_cell.length_c   1.000
_cell.angle_alpha   90.00
_cell.angle_beta   90.00
_cell.angle_gamma   90.00
#
_symmetry.space_group_name_H-M   'P 1'
#
loop_
_entity.id
_entity.type
_entity.pdbx_description
1 polymer ?
#
loop_
_entity_poly.entity_id
_entity_poly.type
_entity_poly.pdbx_seq_one_letter_code
_entity_poly.pdbx_strand_id
1 'polypeptide(L)'
;MNINEALKILNLKDNGDLIKLEKAYRKLAMKYHPDRCPEKTKTKCREKFKKLTWARKIVEDYYKGAYNPDNDKEHGKEYEDYINRFYSDLFGD
;
A
#
# COMPACT_ATOMS: atom_id res chain seq x y z
N MET A 1 1.28 11.45 1.70
CA MET A 1 2.11 10.44 2.42
C MET A 1 3.47 10.44 1.77
N ASN A 2 4.55 10.52 2.54
CA ASN A 2 5.91 10.54 2.00
C ASN A 2 6.55 9.13 1.96
N ILE A 3 7.71 9.01 1.31
CA ILE A 3 8.44 7.75 1.22
C ILE A 3 8.86 7.17 2.58
N ASN A 4 9.31 8.03 3.51
CA ASN A 4 9.76 7.58 4.82
C ASN A 4 8.61 6.98 5.65
N GLU A 5 7.41 7.56 5.55
CA GLU A 5 6.18 7.02 6.11
C GLU A 5 5.80 5.68 5.46
N ALA A 6 5.90 5.61 4.14
CA ALA A 6 5.61 4.39 3.39
C ALA A 6 6.51 3.22 3.81
N LEU A 7 7.82 3.45 3.93
CA LEU A 7 8.78 2.45 4.41
C LEU A 7 8.46 2.00 5.83
N LYS A 8 8.10 2.93 6.73
CA LYS A 8 7.68 2.60 8.11
C LYS A 8 6.43 1.73 8.15
N ILE A 9 5.42 2.03 7.32
CA ILE A 9 4.17 1.25 7.24
C ILE A 9 4.45 -0.18 6.78
N LEU A 10 5.38 -0.34 5.83
CA LEU A 10 5.82 -1.64 5.32
C LEU A 10 6.82 -2.35 6.25
N ASN A 11 7.18 -1.71 7.37
CA ASN A 11 8.17 -2.18 8.34
C ASN A 11 9.54 -2.45 7.70
N LEU A 12 9.94 -1.59 6.78
CA LEU A 12 11.24 -1.60 6.12
C LEU A 12 12.13 -0.56 6.80
N LYS A 13 13.35 -0.96 7.17
CA LYS A 13 14.30 -0.10 7.90
C LYS A 13 15.04 0.91 7.01
N ASP A 14 15.17 0.64 5.71
CA ASP A 14 15.89 1.47 4.74
C ASP A 14 15.30 1.28 3.33
N ASN A 15 15.89 1.97 2.35
CA ASN A 15 15.80 1.74 0.90
C ASN A 15 16.17 0.28 0.54
N GLY A 16 15.38 -0.67 1.03
CA GLY A 16 15.46 -2.07 0.69
C GLY A 16 14.99 -2.28 -0.74
N ASP A 17 15.70 -3.14 -1.46
CA ASP A 17 15.41 -3.56 -2.82
C ASP A 17 13.91 -3.90 -3.04
N LEU A 18 13.43 -3.73 -4.28
CA LEU A 18 12.05 -4.04 -4.70
C LEU A 18 11.63 -5.46 -4.29
N ILE A 19 12.58 -6.40 -4.27
CA ILE A 19 12.35 -7.77 -3.79
C ILE A 19 11.93 -7.79 -2.30
N LYS A 20 12.58 -6.99 -1.44
CA LYS A 20 12.23 -6.88 -0.01
C LYS A 20 10.89 -6.18 0.17
N LEU A 21 10.63 -5.14 -0.63
CA LEU A 21 9.35 -4.44 -0.65
C LEU A 21 8.20 -5.42 -0.91
N GLU A 22 8.31 -6.21 -1.96
CA GLU A 22 7.26 -7.14 -2.34
C GLU A 22 7.06 -8.27 -1.32
N LYS A 23 8.14 -8.79 -0.74
CA LYS A 23 8.05 -9.79 0.35
C LYS A 23 7.35 -9.22 1.59
N ALA A 24 7.73 -8.02 2.01
CA ALA A 24 7.14 -7.36 3.18
C ALA A 24 5.65 -7.05 2.94
N TYR A 25 5.33 -6.51 1.76
CA TYR A 25 3.96 -6.24 1.35
C TYR A 25 3.12 -7.52 1.33
N ARG A 26 3.56 -8.59 0.66
CA ARG A 26 2.82 -9.87 0.59
C ARG A 26 2.54 -10.42 1.99
N LYS A 27 3.51 -10.38 2.90
CA LYS A 27 3.33 -10.83 4.29
C LYS A 27 2.26 -10.03 5.04
N LEU A 28 2.25 -8.71 4.89
CA LEU A 28 1.29 -7.82 5.55
C LEU A 28 -0.09 -7.90 4.87
N ALA A 29 -0.14 -7.99 3.54
CA ALA A 29 -1.36 -8.16 2.76
C ALA A 29 -2.10 -9.44 3.16
N MET A 30 -1.40 -10.57 3.31
CA MET A 30 -1.99 -11.81 3.81
C MET A 30 -2.48 -11.71 5.26
N LYS A 31 -1.82 -10.90 6.09
CA LYS A 31 -2.21 -10.69 7.50
C LYS A 31 -3.49 -9.84 7.61
N TYR A 32 -3.68 -8.87 6.73
CA TYR A 32 -4.82 -7.96 6.73
C TYR A 32 -5.82 -8.24 5.59
N HIS A 33 -5.72 -9.41 4.97
CA HIS A 33 -6.62 -9.82 3.90
C HIS A 33 -8.06 -9.90 4.44
N PRO A 34 -9.06 -9.32 3.75
CA PRO A 34 -10.43 -9.24 4.25
C PRO A 34 -11.06 -10.63 4.49
N ASP A 35 -10.61 -11.66 3.77
CA ASP A 35 -11.04 -13.05 3.94
C ASP A 35 -10.51 -13.70 5.23
N ARG A 36 -9.32 -13.30 5.69
CA ARG A 36 -8.69 -13.85 6.90
C ARG A 36 -9.02 -13.08 8.17
N CYS A 37 -9.66 -11.92 8.02
CA CYS A 37 -10.00 -11.05 9.13
C CYS A 37 -11.39 -11.36 9.69
N PRO A 38 -11.52 -11.50 11.02
CA PRO A 38 -12.82 -11.61 11.67
C PRO A 38 -13.73 -10.44 11.31
N GLU A 39 -15.04 -10.68 11.23
CA GLU A 39 -16.05 -9.70 10.81
C GLU A 39 -15.97 -8.39 11.63
N LYS A 40 -15.75 -8.51 12.96
CA LYS A 40 -15.56 -7.38 13.88
C LYS A 40 -14.35 -6.49 13.55
N THR A 41 -13.37 -7.02 12.83
CA THR A 41 -12.12 -6.33 12.44
C THR A 41 -12.01 -6.09 10.94
N LYS A 42 -13.00 -6.50 10.15
CA LYS A 42 -12.97 -6.47 8.68
C LYS A 42 -12.75 -5.05 8.15
N THR A 43 -13.40 -4.05 8.74
CA THR A 43 -13.21 -2.62 8.41
C THR A 43 -11.77 -2.17 8.68
N LYS A 44 -11.23 -2.47 9.87
CA LYS A 44 -9.84 -2.12 10.23
C LYS A 44 -8.81 -2.83 9.33
N CYS A 45 -9.07 -4.08 8.97
CA CYS A 45 -8.22 -4.82 8.03
C CYS A 45 -8.25 -4.18 6.64
N ARG A 46 -9.43 -3.82 6.14
CA ARG A 46 -9.58 -3.11 4.86
C ARG A 46 -8.80 -1.79 4.87
N GLU A 47 -8.97 -0.95 5.89
CA GLU A 47 -8.22 0.31 5.99
C GLU A 47 -6.71 0.10 6.03
N LYS A 48 -6.24 -0.89 6.81
CA LYS A 48 -4.81 -1.22 6.86
C LYS A 48 -4.28 -1.73 5.53
N PHE A 49 -5.03 -2.58 4.85
CA PHE A 49 -4.63 -3.09 3.54
C PHE A 49 -4.59 -1.97 2.50
N LYS A 50 -5.56 -1.04 2.47
CA LYS A 50 -5.49 0.17 1.64
C LYS A 50 -4.20 0.95 1.90
N LYS A 51 -3.88 1.22 3.17
CA LYS A 51 -2.63 1.92 3.57
C LYS A 51 -1.36 1.17 3.15
N LEU A 52 -1.35 -0.16 3.26
CA LEU A 52 -0.23 -0.99 2.82
C LEU A 52 -0.02 -0.94 1.31
N THR A 53 -1.10 -1.04 0.54
CA THR A 53 -1.07 -0.94 -0.91
C THR A 53 -0.61 0.45 -1.35
N TRP A 54 -1.01 1.50 -0.62
CA TRP A 54 -0.50 2.86 -0.86
C TRP A 54 1.00 2.95 -0.66
N ALA A 55 1.47 2.47 0.50
CA ALA A 55 2.87 2.53 0.87
C ALA A 55 3.72 1.77 -0.14
N ARG A 56 3.24 0.61 -0.60
CA ARG A 56 3.89 -0.15 -1.67
C ARG A 56 4.03 0.67 -2.94
N LYS A 57 2.97 1.35 -3.39
CA LYS A 57 2.97 2.16 -4.61
C LYS A 57 3.97 3.30 -4.53
N ILE A 58 4.00 4.05 -3.42
CA ILE A 58 4.95 5.15 -3.22
C ILE A 58 6.40 4.67 -3.29
N VAL A 59 6.73 3.58 -2.59
CA VAL A 59 8.09 3.05 -2.60
C VAL A 59 8.45 2.52 -3.98
N GLU A 60 7.51 1.84 -4.66
CA GLU A 60 7.70 1.36 -6.03
C GLU A 60 7.95 2.51 -7.01
N ASP A 61 7.18 3.59 -6.93
CA ASP A 61 7.34 4.77 -7.78
C ASP A 61 8.66 5.49 -7.52
N TYR A 62 9.12 5.51 -6.27
CA TYR A 62 10.43 6.05 -5.93
C TYR A 62 11.55 5.27 -6.60
N TYR A 63 11.51 3.94 -6.54
CA TYR A 63 12.50 3.11 -7.23
C TYR A 63 12.42 3.21 -8.75
N LYS A 64 11.22 3.47 -9.30
CA LYS A 64 11.02 3.68 -10.74
C LYS A 64 11.36 5.11 -11.20
N GLY A 65 11.73 6.01 -10.29
CA GLY A 65 11.99 7.42 -10.60
C GLY A 65 10.74 8.24 -10.94
N ALA A 66 9.55 7.72 -10.67
CA ALA A 66 8.26 8.38 -10.89
C ALA A 66 7.73 9.10 -9.64
N TYR A 67 8.43 9.03 -8.51
CA TYR A 67 8.02 9.67 -7.27
C TYR A 67 8.22 11.19 -7.33
N ASN A 68 7.14 11.94 -7.17
CA ASN A 68 7.15 13.40 -7.07
C ASN A 68 6.62 13.86 -5.70
N PRO A 69 7.48 14.37 -4.79
CA PRO A 69 7.06 14.79 -3.45
C PRO A 69 6.21 16.06 -3.43
N ASP A 70 6.23 16.88 -4.48
CA ASP A 70 5.54 18.19 -4.51
C ASP A 70 4.07 18.08 -4.94
N ASN A 71 3.62 16.91 -5.40
CA ASN A 71 2.32 16.73 -6.04
C ASN A 71 1.21 16.22 -5.10
N ASP A 72 1.14 16.77 -3.89
CA ASP A 72 0.36 16.21 -2.76
C ASP A 72 -1.16 16.17 -3.00
N LYS A 73 -1.71 17.08 -3.84
CA LYS A 73 -3.16 17.15 -4.14
C LYS A 73 -3.60 16.18 -5.25
N GLU A 74 -2.81 16.02 -6.32
CA GLU A 74 -3.10 15.02 -7.37
C GLU A 74 -2.88 13.59 -6.87
N HIS A 75 -1.86 13.38 -6.02
CA HIS A 75 -1.60 12.09 -5.38
C HIS A 75 -2.82 11.55 -4.62
N GLY A 76 -3.63 12.41 -3.99
CA GLY A 76 -4.80 11.98 -3.24
C GLY A 76 -5.89 11.37 -4.13
N LYS A 77 -6.17 11.98 -5.28
CA LYS A 77 -7.17 11.48 -6.23
C LYS A 77 -6.68 10.24 -6.97
N GLU A 78 -5.44 10.29 -7.49
CA GLU A 78 -4.82 9.14 -8.14
C GLU A 78 -4.70 7.94 -7.19
N TYR A 79 -4.45 8.19 -5.91
CA TYR A 79 -4.44 7.17 -4.87
C TYR A 79 -5.79 6.48 -4.74
N GLU A 80 -6.87 7.24 -4.56
CA GLU A 80 -8.20 6.66 -4.38
C GLU A 80 -8.62 5.84 -5.60
N ASP A 81 -8.40 6.39 -6.81
CA ASP A 81 -8.68 5.69 -8.07
C ASP A 81 -7.87 4.39 -8.19
N TYR A 82 -6.55 4.46 -7.93
CA TYR A 82 -5.67 3.28 -7.95
C TYR A 82 -6.10 2.22 -6.92
N ILE A 83 -6.40 2.61 -5.69
CA ILE A 83 -6.83 1.68 -4.64
C ILE A 83 -8.18 1.08 -4.97
N ASN A 84 -9.14 1.87 -5.44
CA ASN A 84 -10.46 1.36 -5.77
C ASN A 84 -10.37 0.36 -6.92
N ARG A 85 -9.60 0.66 -7.97
CA ARG A 85 -9.32 -0.28 -9.06
C ARG A 85 -8.63 -1.54 -8.55
N PHE A 86 -7.54 -1.39 -7.79
CA PHE A 86 -6.78 -2.51 -7.24
C PHE A 86 -7.64 -3.41 -6.33
N TYR A 87 -8.52 -2.81 -5.51
CA TYR A 87 -9.44 -3.56 -4.67
C TYR A 87 -10.51 -4.28 -5.48
N SER A 88 -11.06 -3.62 -6.50
CA SER A 88 -12.03 -4.24 -7.40
C SER A 88 -11.40 -5.42 -8.15
N ASP A 89 -10.18 -5.26 -8.65
CA ASP A 89 -9.46 -6.32 -9.37
C ASP A 89 -9.13 -7.53 -8.47
N LEU A 90 -8.93 -7.29 -7.16
CA LEU A 90 -8.47 -8.31 -6.22
C LEU A 90 -9.60 -8.96 -5.42
N PHE A 91 -10.75 -8.30 -5.30
CA PHE A 91 -11.87 -8.72 -4.43
C PHE A 91 -13.26 -8.51 -5.05
N GLY A 92 -13.36 -7.95 -6.25
CA GLY A 92 -14.63 -7.83 -6.97
C GLY A 92 -15.05 -9.20 -7.52
N ASP A 93 -16.35 -9.48 -7.45
CA ASP A 93 -17.00 -10.56 -8.20
C ASP A 93 -16.88 -10.35 -9.72
#